data_AF-A0A940QWC4-F1
#
_entry.id   AF-A0A940QWC4-F1
#
_cell.length_a   1.000
_cell.length_b   1.000
_cell.length_c   1.000
_cell.angle_alpha   90.00
_cell.angle_beta   90.00
_cell.angle_gamma   90.00
#
_symmetry.space_group_name_H-M   'P 1'
#
loop_
_entity.id
_entity.type
_entity.pdbx_description
1 polymer ?
#
loop_
_entity_poly.entity_id
_entity_poly.type
_entity_poly.pdbx_seq_one_letter_code
_entity_poly.pdbx_strand_id
1 'polypeptide(L)'
;MKGYAGKILRVDLSNGRSSAEEIPDGMKRDFLGGRGFAVKLLWDEVKHVDPLSEKNKIIFSTGPLTGQSLPSSGKMVIASKSPLTGGYGDGNIGTMAAVYLRKAGY
;
A
#
# COMPACT_ATOMS: atom_id res chain seq x y z
N MET A 1 -7.30 -13.42 -9.24
CA MET A 1 -8.51 -12.58 -8.98
C MET A 1 -8.45 -11.32 -9.84
N LYS A 2 -9.57 -10.84 -10.40
CA LYS A 2 -9.63 -9.61 -11.23
C LYS A 2 -9.60 -8.33 -10.37
N GLY A 3 -9.26 -7.19 -10.98
CA GLY A 3 -9.28 -5.84 -10.35
C GLY A 3 -7.91 -5.35 -9.88
N TYR A 4 -7.08 -6.24 -9.37
CA TYR A 4 -5.73 -5.94 -8.90
C TYR A 4 -4.74 -5.74 -10.06
N ALA A 5 -3.73 -4.89 -9.85
CA ALA A 5 -2.65 -4.71 -10.82
C ALA A 5 -1.69 -5.90 -10.84
N GLY A 6 -1.50 -6.55 -9.69
CA GLY A 6 -0.91 -7.90 -9.57
C GLY A 6 0.37 -7.95 -8.74
N LYS A 7 1.09 -6.82 -8.60
CA LYS A 7 2.39 -6.77 -7.92
C LYS A 7 2.45 -5.66 -6.87
N ILE A 8 3.36 -5.80 -5.91
CA ILE A 8 3.76 -4.76 -4.96
C ILE A 8 5.16 -4.30 -5.36
N LEU A 9 5.33 -3.00 -5.61
CA LEU A 9 6.65 -2.41 -5.79
C LEU A 9 7.28 -2.15 -4.41
N ARG A 10 8.45 -2.74 -4.16
CA ARG A 10 9.27 -2.49 -2.98
C ARG A 10 10.41 -1.55 -3.37
N VAL A 11 10.62 -0.50 -2.57
CA VAL A 11 11.69 0.48 -2.78
C VAL A 11 12.45 0.64 -1.46
N ASP A 12 13.75 0.38 -1.50
CA ASP A 12 14.70 0.61 -0.41
C ASP A 12 15.49 1.88 -0.73
N LEU A 13 15.22 2.94 0.03
CA LEU A 13 15.86 4.24 -0.14
C LEU A 13 17.30 4.29 0.41
N SER A 14 17.61 3.47 1.41
CA SER A 14 18.95 3.41 2.01
C SER A 14 19.95 2.78 1.05
N ASN A 15 19.52 1.76 0.29
CA ASN A 15 20.37 1.04 -0.67
C ASN A 15 20.13 1.42 -2.13
N GLY A 16 19.13 2.26 -2.44
CA GLY A 16 18.77 2.64 -3.79
C GLY A 16 18.29 1.47 -4.66
N ARG A 17 17.60 0.50 -4.07
CA ARG A 17 17.15 -0.73 -4.75
C ARG A 17 15.63 -0.79 -4.88
N SER A 18 15.15 -1.43 -5.94
CA SER A 18 13.73 -1.71 -6.11
C SER A 18 13.48 -3.12 -6.64
N SER A 19 12.41 -3.74 -6.19
CA SER A 19 11.94 -5.05 -6.65
C SER A 19 10.42 -5.07 -6.76
N ALA A 20 9.88 -6.00 -7.55
CA ALA A 20 8.44 -6.22 -7.64
C ALA A 20 8.10 -7.62 -7.14
N GLU A 21 7.16 -7.71 -6.21
CA GLU A 21 6.69 -8.95 -5.60
C GLU A 21 5.26 -9.24 -6.05
N GLU A 22 4.90 -10.50 -6.29
CA GLU A 22 3.49 -10.83 -6.57
C GLU A 22 2.63 -10.66 -5.32
N ILE A 23 1.42 -10.12 -5.49
CA ILE A 23 0.46 -10.04 -4.38
C ILE A 23 -0.05 -11.47 -4.11
N PRO A 24 0.14 -12.01 -2.89
CA PRO A 24 -0.37 -13.35 -2.55
C PRO A 24 -1.89 -13.43 -2.69
N ASP A 25 -2.42 -14.53 -3.22
CA ASP A 25 -3.87 -14.68 -3.42
C ASP A 25 -4.66 -14.67 -2.10
N GLY A 26 -4.07 -15.20 -1.02
CA GLY A 26 -4.65 -15.08 0.33
C GLY A 26 -4.79 -13.63 0.76
N MET A 27 -3.80 -12.77 0.45
CA MET A 27 -3.88 -11.35 0.78
C MET A 27 -5.02 -10.66 0.02
N LYS A 28 -5.19 -10.94 -1.28
CA LYS A 28 -6.30 -10.41 -2.09
C LYS A 28 -7.66 -10.79 -1.52
N ARG A 29 -7.82 -12.03 -1.08
CA ARG A 29 -9.08 -12.56 -0.53
C ARG A 29 -9.38 -11.99 0.86
N ASP A 30 -8.39 -12.00 1.74
CA ASP A 30 -8.60 -11.75 3.16
C ASP A 30 -8.52 -10.25 3.50
N PHE A 31 -7.86 -9.43 2.66
CA PHE A 31 -7.60 -8.02 2.94
C PHE A 31 -8.09 -7.05 1.85
N LEU A 32 -8.61 -7.54 0.72
CA LEU A 32 -9.26 -6.77 -0.37
C LEU A 32 -8.43 -5.69 -1.10
N GLY A 33 -7.49 -5.00 -0.47
CA GLY A 33 -6.72 -3.88 -1.05
C GLY A 33 -6.71 -2.63 -0.16
N GLY A 34 -6.09 -1.55 -0.63
CA GLY A 34 -6.05 -0.25 0.05
C GLY A 34 -5.60 -0.37 1.51
N ARG A 35 -6.46 0.04 2.44
CA ARG A 35 -6.22 -0.04 3.89
C ARG A 35 -5.90 -1.47 4.35
N GLY A 36 -6.54 -2.48 3.79
CA GLY A 36 -6.33 -3.87 4.19
C GLY A 36 -4.94 -4.40 3.83
N PHE A 37 -4.44 -4.07 2.63
CA PHE A 37 -3.07 -4.43 2.25
C PHE A 37 -2.06 -3.67 3.10
N ALA A 38 -2.29 -2.37 3.30
CA ALA A 38 -1.45 -1.55 4.16
C ALA A 38 -1.33 -2.09 5.59
N VAL A 39 -2.44 -2.41 6.25
CA VAL A 39 -2.40 -2.91 7.64
C VAL A 39 -1.74 -4.29 7.73
N LYS A 40 -1.95 -5.18 6.75
CA LYS A 40 -1.31 -6.49 6.73
C LYS A 40 0.21 -6.39 6.63
N LEU A 41 0.70 -5.58 5.69
CA LEU A 41 2.13 -5.34 5.51
C LEU A 41 2.77 -4.70 6.75
N LEU A 42 2.11 -3.69 7.34
CA LEU A 42 2.62 -3.06 8.57
C LEU A 42 2.63 -4.01 9.77
N TRP A 43 1.61 -4.86 9.89
CA TRP A 43 1.54 -5.87 10.94
C TRP A 43 2.68 -6.88 10.85
N ASP A 44 2.97 -7.37 9.65
CA ASP A 44 4.00 -8.37 9.41
C ASP A 44 5.42 -7.79 9.55
N GLU A 45 5.64 -6.55 9.10
CA GLU A 45 6.99 -6.05 8.84
C GLU A 45 7.44 -4.94 9.81
N VAL A 46 6.52 -4.30 10.54
CA VAL A 46 6.78 -2.98 11.17
C VAL A 46 6.31 -2.87 12.62
N LYS A 47 5.79 -3.96 13.21
CA LYS A 47 5.15 -3.95 14.54
C LYS A 47 6.00 -3.32 15.66
N HIS A 48 7.28 -3.67 15.74
CA HIS A 48 8.16 -3.32 16.86
C HIS A 48 9.26 -2.29 16.53
N VAL A 49 9.06 -1.47 15.50
CA VAL A 49 10.06 -0.43 15.12
C VAL A 49 9.73 0.94 15.71
N ASP A 50 10.72 1.80 15.84
CA ASP A 50 10.52 3.23 16.08
C ASP A 50 9.88 3.88 14.84
N PRO A 51 8.75 4.60 14.96
CA PRO A 51 8.07 5.23 13.83
C PRO A 51 8.91 6.27 13.06
N LEU A 52 9.98 6.82 13.63
CA LEU A 52 10.86 7.75 12.91
C LEU A 52 12.17 7.11 12.42
N SER A 53 12.34 5.80 12.60
CA SER A 53 13.51 5.07 12.11
C SER A 53 13.38 4.66 10.65
N GLU A 54 14.51 4.39 9.99
CA GLU A 54 14.58 3.82 8.64
C GLU A 54 13.88 2.46 8.50
N LYS A 55 13.59 1.78 9.61
CA LYS A 55 12.88 0.50 9.62
C LYS A 55 11.37 0.66 9.49
N ASN A 56 10.83 1.86 9.68
CA ASN A 56 9.43 2.14 9.41
C ASN A 56 9.17 2.12 7.90
N LYS A 57 7.95 1.75 7.50
CA LYS A 57 7.56 1.67 6.08
C LYS A 57 6.44 2.66 5.80
N ILE A 58 6.54 3.32 4.65
CA ILE A 58 5.44 4.13 4.10
C ILE A 58 4.83 3.33 2.95
N ILE A 59 3.54 3.05 3.06
CA ILE A 59 2.82 2.20 2.11
C ILE A 59 1.83 3.06 1.33
N PHE A 60 1.99 3.05 0.01
CA PHE A 60 1.02 3.58 -0.95
C PHE A 60 0.22 2.40 -1.49
N SER A 61 -1.08 2.37 -1.22
CA SER A 61 -1.91 1.21 -1.53
C SER A 61 -3.18 1.60 -2.30
N THR A 62 -3.40 0.90 -3.41
CA THR A 62 -4.60 0.99 -4.23
C THR A 62 -5.57 -0.15 -3.92
N GLY A 63 -6.83 0.03 -4.27
CA GLY A 63 -7.85 -1.02 -4.19
C GLY A 63 -8.15 -1.62 -5.58
N PRO A 64 -8.91 -2.73 -5.63
CA PRO A 64 -9.26 -3.41 -6.88
C PRO A 64 -10.15 -2.56 -7.80
N LEU A 65 -10.84 -1.57 -7.24
CA LEU A 65 -11.66 -0.62 -7.97
C LEU A 65 -10.88 0.64 -8.40
N THR A 66 -9.64 0.83 -7.93
CA THR A 66 -8.91 2.07 -8.18
C THR A 66 -8.76 2.32 -9.68
N GLY A 67 -9.09 3.53 -10.14
CA GLY A 67 -8.93 3.91 -11.56
C GLY A 67 -9.79 3.15 -12.57
N GLN A 68 -10.79 2.39 -12.12
CA GLN A 68 -11.84 1.86 -12.98
C GLN A 68 -12.82 2.96 -13.38
N SER A 69 -13.59 2.74 -14.45
CA SER A 69 -14.67 3.64 -14.90
C SER A 69 -15.88 3.58 -13.96
N LEU A 70 -15.66 3.94 -12.70
CA LEU A 70 -16.63 3.99 -11.62
C LEU A 70 -16.57 5.38 -10.96
N PRO A 71 -17.71 5.90 -10.47
CA PRO A 71 -17.73 7.15 -9.73
C PRO A 71 -16.73 7.15 -8.57
N SER A 72 -15.90 8.18 -8.48
CA SER A 72 -14.99 8.43 -7.35
C SER A 72 -13.97 7.32 -7.06
N SER A 73 -13.55 6.55 -8.08
CA SER A 73 -12.63 5.41 -7.94
C SER A 73 -11.14 5.77 -7.85
N GLY A 74 -10.77 7.04 -7.95
CA GLY A 74 -9.36 7.48 -8.00
C GLY A 74 -8.67 7.63 -6.63
N LYS A 75 -8.95 6.73 -5.66
CA LYS A 75 -8.43 6.83 -4.29
C LYS A 75 -7.20 5.95 -4.05
N MET A 76 -6.33 6.43 -3.16
CA MET A 76 -5.17 5.71 -2.61
C MET A 76 -5.12 5.91 -1.10
N VAL A 77 -4.72 4.85 -0.40
CA VAL A 77 -4.37 4.90 1.02
C VAL A 77 -2.87 5.10 1.16
N ILE A 78 -2.47 5.97 2.07
CA ILE A 78 -1.08 6.13 2.50
C ILE A 78 -1.02 5.77 3.98
N ALA A 79 -0.21 4.79 4.35
CA ALA A 79 -0.16 4.27 5.72
C ALA A 79 1.27 4.06 6.21
N SER A 80 1.46 4.14 7.52
CA SER A 80 2.72 3.88 8.21
C SER A 80 2.49 3.59 9.70
N LYS A 81 3.54 3.23 10.45
CA LYS A 81 3.50 3.36 11.91
C LYS A 81 3.52 4.85 12.26
N SER A 82 2.51 5.30 12.98
CA SER A 82 2.31 6.72 13.27
C SER A 82 3.29 7.22 14.33
N PRO A 83 4.07 8.28 14.07
CA PRO A 83 4.89 8.92 15.10
C PRO A 83 4.05 9.70 16.12
N LEU A 84 2.83 10.12 15.75
CA LEU A 84 1.94 10.86 16.63
C LEU A 84 1.27 9.95 17.67
N THR A 85 0.83 8.75 17.26
CA THR A 85 0.02 7.87 18.11
C THR A 85 0.74 6.58 18.51
N GLY A 86 1.90 6.27 17.91
CA GLY A 86 2.68 5.05 18.16
C GLY A 86 2.08 3.76 17.57
N GLY A 87 0.85 3.81 17.05
CA GLY A 87 0.15 2.67 16.46
C GLY A 87 0.10 2.68 14.93
N TYR A 88 -0.88 1.99 14.36
CA TYR A 88 -1.22 2.09 12.95
C TYR A 88 -1.75 3.50 12.63
N GLY A 89 -1.25 4.13 11.56
CA GLY A 89 -1.78 5.36 11.03
C GLY A 89 -1.93 5.30 9.51
N ASP A 90 -3.05 5.82 9.01
CA ASP A 90 -3.26 5.99 7.57
C ASP A 90 -4.04 7.26 7.23
N GLY A 91 -4.03 7.59 5.96
CA GLY A 91 -4.83 8.64 5.35
C GLY A 91 -5.31 8.21 3.97
N ASN A 92 -6.36 8.87 3.47
CA ASN A 92 -6.92 8.62 2.15
C ASN A 92 -6.86 9.89 1.30
N ILE A 93 -6.44 9.75 0.04
CA ILE A 93 -6.37 10.86 -0.91
C ILE A 93 -6.94 10.45 -2.26
N GLY A 94 -7.68 11.37 -2.89
CA GLY A 94 -8.03 11.27 -4.31
C GLY A 94 -6.94 11.88 -5.16
N THR A 95 -6.32 11.10 -6.06
CA THR A 95 -5.18 11.57 -6.86
C THR A 95 -5.01 10.75 -8.12
N MET A 96 -4.54 11.39 -9.21
CA MET A 96 -4.17 10.69 -10.43
C MET A 96 -2.99 9.73 -10.22
N ALA A 97 -2.15 9.95 -9.20
CA ALA A 97 -1.09 9.01 -8.84
C ALA A 97 -1.64 7.62 -8.51
N ALA A 98 -2.82 7.53 -7.89
CA ALA A 98 -3.47 6.25 -7.59
C ALA A 98 -3.85 5.49 -8.87
N VAL A 99 -4.36 6.21 -9.86
CA VAL A 99 -4.76 5.67 -11.17
C VAL A 99 -3.53 5.21 -11.94
N TYR A 100 -2.48 6.03 -11.97
CA TYR A 100 -1.24 5.71 -12.69
C TYR A 100 -0.47 4.58 -12.03
N LEU A 101 -0.43 4.50 -10.69
CA LEU A 101 0.20 3.40 -9.97
C LEU A 101 -0.41 2.06 -10.40
N ARG A 102 -1.75 1.96 -10.38
CA ARG A 102 -2.46 0.77 -10.84
C ARG A 102 -2.22 0.47 -12.32
N LYS A 103 -2.27 1.49 -13.19
CA LYS A 103 -2.01 1.32 -14.63
C LYS A 103 -0.57 0.91 -14.93
N ALA A 104 0.38 1.26 -14.06
CA ALA A 104 1.78 0.84 -14.16
C ALA A 104 2.01 -0.63 -13.72
N GLY A 105 0.98 -1.31 -13.20
CA GLY A 105 1.06 -2.73 -12.81
C GLY A 105 1.22 -2.98 -11.31
N TYR A 106 0.99 -1.98 -10.45
CA TYR A 106 1.15 -2.08 -8.98
C TYR A 106 -0.12 -1.70 -8.20
#